data_AF-A0A1W9SGU7-F1
#
_entry.id   AF-A0A1W9SGU7-F1
#
_cell.length_a   1.000
_cell.length_b   1.000
_cell.length_c   1.000
_cell.angle_alpha   90.00
_cell.angle_beta   90.00
_cell.angle_gamma   90.00
#
_symmetry.space_group_name_H-M   'P 1'
#
loop_
_entity.id
_entity.type
_entity.pdbx_description
1 polymer ?
#
loop_
_entity_poly.entity_id
_entity_poly.type
_entity_poly.pdbx_seq_one_letter_code
_entity_poly.pdbx_strand_id
1 'polypeptide(L)' 'MQAIEMKAQVTNKHEIILKLPESIRHGTVKVIIMYDEETETSPEKKQRQFGQFKEPFFIADDFDSELPDSFWLGEQV' A
#
# COMPACT_ATOMS: atom_id res chain seq x y z
N MET A 1 3.30 29.22 21.64
CA MET A 1 4.23 28.08 21.48
C MET A 1 4.97 28.30 20.17
N GLN A 2 6.31 28.24 20.18
CA GLN A 2 7.11 28.37 18.95
C GLN A 2 7.57 26.97 18.53
N ALA A 3 7.42 26.65 17.24
CA ALA A 3 7.85 25.39 16.65
C ALA A 3 9.04 25.66 15.73
N ILE A 4 10.05 24.78 15.79
CA ILE A 4 11.23 24.82 14.92
C ILE A 4 11.28 23.49 14.19
N GLU A 5 11.27 23.54 12.86
CA GLU A 5 11.49 22.38 12.02
C GLU A 5 12.99 22.26 11.72
N MET A 6 13.56 21.10 12.03
CA MET A 6 14.98 20.81 11.85
C MET A 6 15.13 19.44 11.22
N LYS A 7 16.05 19.34 10.26
CA LYS A 7 16.45 18.04 9.70
C LYS A 7 17.27 17.28 10.75
N ALA A 8 16.84 16.08 11.06
CA ALA A 8 17.50 15.16 11.98
C ALA A 8 17.98 13.92 11.21
N GLN A 9 19.15 13.39 11.57
CA GLN A 9 19.59 12.08 11.08
C GLN A 9 19.43 11.05 12.19
N VAL A 10 18.88 9.89 11.83
CA VAL A 10 18.83 8.71 12.70
C VAL A 10 20.14 7.96 12.53
N THR A 11 20.84 7.70 13.62
CA THR A 11 22.11 6.95 13.59
C THR A 11 21.86 5.45 13.52
N ASN A 12 22.91 4.66 13.24
CA ASN A 12 22.86 3.20 13.23
C ASN A 12 22.48 2.57 14.59
N LYS A 13 22.45 3.36 15.66
CA LYS A 13 22.02 2.94 17.00
C LYS A 13 20.56 3.30 17.28
N HIS A 14 19.82 3.78 16.28
CA HIS A 14 18.45 4.30 16.42
C HIS A 14 18.36 5.52 17.34
N GLU A 15 19.40 6.36 17.34
CA GLU A 15 19.44 7.61 18.09
C GLU A 15 19.20 8.80 17.16
N ILE A 16 18.47 9.81 17.64
CA ILE A 16 18.26 11.07 16.93
C ILE A 16 19.14 12.14 17.59
N ILE A 17 20.10 12.70 16.82
CA ILE A 17 20.97 13.78 17.30
C ILE A 17 20.44 15.12 16.77
N LEU A 18 20.00 15.98 17.68
CA LEU A 18 19.51 17.33 17.38
C LEU A 18 20.43 18.37 18.03
N LYS A 19 20.96 19.29 17.23
CA LYS A 19 21.73 20.43 17.73
C LYS A 19 20.84 21.65 17.77
N LEU A 20 20.38 22.02 18.97
CA LEU A 20 19.57 23.22 19.17
C LEU A 20 20.44 24.48 19.00
N PRO A 21 19.92 25.54 18.35
CA PRO A 21 20.64 26.80 18.24
C PRO A 21 20.72 27.52 19.60
N GLU A 22 21.80 28.29 19.80
CA GLU A 22 22.06 29.04 21.06
C GLU A 22 21.01 30.11 21.38
N SER A 23 20.13 30.43 20.42
CA SER A 23 19.01 31.36 20.62
C SER A 23 17.89 30.79 21.50
N ILE A 24 17.86 29.48 21.75
CA ILE A 24 16.86 28.85 22.61
C ILE A 24 17.34 28.93 24.07
N ARG A 25 16.56 29.62 24.90
CA ARG A 25 16.81 29.69 26.35
C ARG A 25 16.70 28.29 26.96
N HIS A 26 17.59 28.01 27.91
CA HIS A 26 17.60 26.77 28.68
C HIS A 26 16.23 26.54 29.34
N GLY A 27 15.65 25.36 29.10
CA GLY A 27 14.32 25.02 29.58
C GLY A 27 13.82 23.69 29.00
N THR A 28 12.58 23.34 29.36
CA THR A 28 11.93 22.11 28.87
C THR A 28 11.39 22.31 27.45
N VAL A 29 11.74 21.42 26.54
CA VAL A 29 11.26 21.42 25.15
C VAL A 29 10.42 20.17 24.89
N LYS A 30 9.29 20.32 24.21
CA LYS A 30 8.48 19.20 23.73
C LYS A 30 8.99 18.78 22.34
N VAL A 31 9.38 17.51 22.20
CA VAL A 31 9.82 16.94 20.92
C VAL A 31 8.67 16.12 20.34
N ILE A 32 8.35 16.34 19.06
CA ILE A 32 7.36 15.56 18.30
C ILE A 32 8.11 14.94 17.12
N ILE A 33 8.11 13.61 17.05
CA ILE A 33 8.78 12.86 15.98
C ILE A 33 7.69 12.32 15.07
N MET A 34 7.76 12.70 13.80
CA MET A 34 7.00 12.10 12.71
C MET A 34 8.03 11.38 11.85
N TYR A 35 7.85 10.07 11.71
CA TYR A 35 8.66 9.26 10.81
C TYR A 35 7.70 8.55 9.87
N ASP A 36 8.04 8.55 8.59
CA ASP A 36 7.35 7.69 7.65
C ASP A 36 7.82 6.27 7.94
N GLU A 37 6.91 5.40 8.35
CA GLU A 37 7.14 3.97 8.18
C GLU A 37 7.29 3.77 6.67
N GLU A 38 8.53 3.52 6.21
CA GLU A 38 8.73 2.78 4.98
C GLU A 38 8.02 1.45 5.22
N THR A 39 6.75 1.44 4.84
CA THR A 39 5.88 0.28 4.90
C THR A 39 6.67 -0.77 4.14
N GLU A 40 7.15 -1.79 4.87
CA GLU A 40 7.78 -2.97 4.30
C GLU A 40 7.01 -3.25 3.03
N THR A 41 7.69 -3.17 1.89
CA THR A 41 7.11 -3.20 0.55
C THR A 41 6.04 -4.28 0.50
N SER A 42 4.79 -3.89 0.79
CA SER A 42 3.66 -4.77 0.64
C SER A 42 3.65 -5.01 -0.86
N PRO A 43 3.73 -6.27 -1.33
CA PRO A 43 3.95 -6.55 -2.73
C PRO A 43 2.95 -5.71 -3.50
N GLU A 44 3.48 -4.78 -4.31
CA GLU A 44 2.70 -3.70 -4.93
C GLU A 44 1.35 -4.27 -5.31
N LYS A 45 0.28 -3.85 -4.61
CA LYS A 45 -1.07 -4.22 -5.02
C LYS A 45 -1.24 -3.52 -6.36
N LYS A 46 -0.91 -4.24 -7.45
CA LYS A 46 -1.08 -3.79 -8.84
C LYS A 46 -2.42 -3.09 -8.88
N GLN A 47 -2.42 -1.80 -9.15
CA GLN A 47 -3.65 -1.02 -9.27
C GLN A 47 -4.45 -1.66 -10.40
N ARG A 48 -5.45 -2.46 -10.02
CA ARG A 48 -6.31 -3.14 -10.99
C ARG A 48 -7.18 -2.06 -11.61
N GLN A 49 -7.21 -2.02 -12.95
CA GLN A 49 -8.19 -1.17 -13.63
C GLN A 49 -9.59 -1.68 -13.26
N PHE A 50 -10.49 -0.75 -12.98
CA PHE A 50 -11.88 -1.03 -12.70
C PHE A 50 -12.47 -1.89 -13.85
N GLY A 51 -13.03 -3.06 -13.53
CA GLY A 51 -13.54 -4.03 -14.52
C GLY A 51 -12.70 -5.29 -14.72
N GLN A 52 -11.54 -5.42 -14.08
CA GLN A 52 -10.73 -6.64 -14.14
C GLN A 52 -11.19 -7.68 -13.10
N PHE A 53 -11.62 -8.86 -13.57
CA PHE A 53 -12.03 -9.99 -12.72
C PHE A 53 -10.86 -10.53 -11.88
N LYS A 54 -11.15 -10.98 -10.66
CA LYS A 54 -10.13 -11.24 -9.64
C LYS A 54 -9.39 -12.57 -9.82
N GLU A 55 -10.01 -13.54 -10.46
CA GLU A 55 -9.58 -14.93 -10.49
C GLU A 55 -9.20 -15.37 -11.92
N PRO A 56 -8.33 -16.38 -12.06
CA PRO A 56 -8.06 -16.97 -13.36
C PRO A 56 -9.38 -17.49 -13.96
N PHE A 57 -9.66 -17.08 -15.19
CA PHE A 57 -10.80 -17.61 -15.92
C PHE A 57 -10.50 -19.05 -16.35
N PHE A 58 -11.45 -19.95 -16.09
CA PHE A 58 -11.42 -21.31 -16.58
C PHE A 58 -12.35 -21.39 -17.79
N ILE A 59 -11.78 -21.66 -18.96
CA ILE A 59 -12.52 -21.98 -20.18
C ILE A 59 -12.49 -23.50 -20.29
N ALA A 60 -13.66 -24.12 -20.40
CA ALA A 60 -13.76 -25.56 -20.58
C ALA A 60 -13.21 -25.95 -21.96
N ASP A 61 -12.64 -27.15 -22.08
CA ASP A 61 -12.02 -27.64 -23.32
C ASP A 61 -13.02 -27.75 -24.49
N ASP A 62 -14.32 -27.80 -24.19
CA ASP A 62 -15.42 -27.91 -25.14
C ASP A 62 -16.08 -26.56 -25.48
N PHE A 63 -15.51 -25.42 -25.04
CA PHE A 63 -16.13 -24.10 -25.23
C PHE A 63 -16.44 -23.75 -26.69
N ASP A 64 -15.56 -24.12 -27.62
CA ASP A 64 -15.73 -23.87 -29.06
C ASP A 64 -16.59 -24.95 -29.75
N SER A 65 -17.03 -25.98 -29.02
CA SER A 65 -17.84 -27.07 -29.59
C SER A 65 -19.27 -26.61 -29.87
N GLU A 66 -19.90 -27.24 -30.86
CA GLU A 66 -21.31 -27.01 -31.14
C GLU A 66 -22.16 -27.43 -29.93
N LEU A 67 -23.08 -26.53 -29.51
CA LEU A 67 -24.03 -26.83 -28.45
C LEU A 67 -24.98 -27.95 -28.90
N PRO A 68 -25.32 -28.91 -28.03
CA PRO A 68 -26.20 -30.02 -28.39
C PRO A 68 -27.60 -29.52 -28.78
N ASP A 69 -28.30 -30.27 -29.64
CA ASP A 69 -29.64 -29.92 -30.12
C ASP A 69 -30.63 -29.66 -28.97
N SER A 70 -30.49 -30.36 -27.85
CA SER A 70 -31.31 -30.17 -26.65
C SER A 70 -31.21 -28.75 -26.06
N PHE A 71 -30.04 -28.09 -26.16
CA PHE A 71 -29.85 -26.71 -25.73
C PHE A 71 -30.71 -25.75 -26.56
N TRP A 72 -30.76 -25.95 -27.88
CA TRP A 72 -31.52 -25.12 -28.81
C TRP A 72 -33.03 -25.39 -28.74
N LEU A 73 -33.40 -26.65 -28.50
CA LEU A 73 -34.79 -27.09 -28.43
C LEU A 73 -35.45 -26.83 -27.06
N GLY A 74 -34.68 -26.34 -26.08
CA GLY A 74 -35.20 -25.98 -24.76
C GLY A 74 -35.70 -27.17 -23.94
N GLU A 75 -35.29 -28.39 -24.29
CA GLU A 75 -35.61 -29.58 -23.53
C GLU A 75 -34.77 -29.56 -22.25
N GLN A 76 -35.42 -29.18 -21.14
CA GLN A 76 -34.84 -29.24 -19.80
C GLN A 76 -34.55 -30.72 -19.47
N VAL A 77 -33.27 -31.03 -19.21
CA VAL A 77 -32.85 -32.28 -18.55
C VAL A 77 -32.93 -32.10 -17.05
#